data_AF-A0A9Q1F681-F1
#
_entry.id   AF-A0A9Q1F681-F1
#
_cell.length_a   1.000
_cell.length_b   1.000
_cell.length_c   1.000
_cell.angle_alpha   90.00
_cell.angle_beta   90.00
_cell.angle_gamma   90.00
#
_symmetry.space_group_name_H-M   'P 1'
#
loop_
_entity.id
_entity.type
_entity.pdbx_description
1 polymer ?
#
loop_
_entity_poly.entity_id
_entity_poly.type
_entity_poly.pdbx_seq_one_letter_code
_entity_poly.pdbx_strand_id
1 'polypeptide(L)'
;MLRAVEACKEGMSVRQAVRLYKVPRSTVVDRVNGRVTHSAVSGPGQLLSKSDELSMVRYCQYMASHGHPLTKSQCFASGTSIRRERDPNTKPLSRTGGGTSASITMWT
;
A
#
# COMPACT_ATOMS: atom_id res chain seq x y z
N MET A 1 -13.79 -17.62 6.65
CA MET A 1 -14.58 -16.40 6.40
C MET A 1 -14.86 -16.18 4.91
N LEU A 2 -13.84 -16.03 4.05
CA LEU A 2 -14.00 -15.85 2.59
C LEU A 2 -14.98 -16.84 1.95
N ARG A 3 -14.74 -18.13 2.16
CA ARG A 3 -15.59 -19.22 1.68
C ARG A 3 -17.07 -19.08 2.09
N ALA A 4 -17.36 -18.49 3.25
CA ALA A 4 -18.73 -18.26 3.71
C ALA A 4 -19.42 -17.13 2.94
N VAL A 5 -18.67 -16.08 2.59
CA VAL A 5 -19.17 -14.93 1.81
C VAL A 5 -19.35 -15.33 0.35
N GLU A 6 -18.42 -16.10 -0.21
CA GLU A 6 -18.49 -16.68 -1.57
C GLU A 6 -19.72 -17.59 -1.71
N ALA A 7 -19.90 -18.55 -0.80
CA ALA A 7 -21.08 -19.43 -0.81
C ALA A 7 -22.40 -18.64 -0.72
N CYS A 8 -22.45 -17.54 0.04
CA CYS A 8 -23.64 -16.68 0.08
C CYS A 8 -23.89 -15.94 -1.24
N LYS A 9 -22.82 -15.52 -1.93
CA LYS A 9 -22.93 -14.90 -3.27
C LYS A 9 -23.37 -15.91 -4.34
N GLU A 10 -22.99 -17.17 -4.18
CA GLU A 10 -23.43 -18.29 -5.01
C GLU A 10 -24.89 -18.72 -4.75
N GLY A 11 -25.58 -18.11 -3.77
CA GLY A 11 -26.99 -18.33 -3.49
C GLY A 11 -27.27 -19.11 -2.21
N MET A 12 -26.26 -19.49 -1.43
CA MET A 12 -26.46 -20.12 -0.11
C MET A 12 -27.05 -19.14 0.89
N SER A 13 -27.98 -19.60 1.73
CA SER A 13 -28.52 -18.75 2.80
C SER A 13 -27.45 -18.39 3.84
N VAL A 14 -27.49 -17.15 4.34
CA VAL A 14 -26.57 -16.67 5.38
C VAL A 14 -26.62 -17.55 6.64
N ARG A 15 -27.82 -18.05 7.02
CA ARG A 15 -27.97 -18.94 8.18
C ARG A 15 -27.23 -20.27 7.99
N GLN A 16 -27.29 -20.84 6.79
CA GLN A 16 -26.60 -22.08 6.46
C GLN A 16 -25.07 -21.87 6.40
N ALA A 17 -24.62 -20.78 5.78
CA ALA A 17 -23.20 -20.44 5.73
C ALA A 17 -22.60 -20.24 7.14
N VAL A 18 -23.32 -19.57 8.05
CA VAL A 18 -22.89 -19.40 9.45
C VAL A 18 -22.68 -20.74 10.15
N ARG A 19 -23.59 -21.70 9.96
CA ARG A 19 -23.50 -23.04 10.57
C ARG A 19 -22.34 -23.84 10.00
N LEU A 20 -22.19 -23.84 8.68
CA LEU A 20 -21.16 -24.64 7.98
C LEU A 20 -19.75 -24.10 8.23
N TYR A 21 -19.57 -22.78 8.12
CA TYR A 21 -18.24 -22.16 8.19
C TYR A 21 -17.88 -21.62 9.57
N LYS A 22 -18.79 -21.71 10.55
CA LYS A 22 -18.62 -21.23 11.94
C LYS A 22 -18.14 -19.78 12.02
N VAL A 23 -18.73 -18.92 11.20
CA VAL A 23 -18.43 -17.48 11.13
C VAL A 23 -19.60 -16.70 11.73
N PRO A 24 -19.37 -15.66 12.55
CA PRO A 24 -20.45 -14.88 13.14
C PRO A 24 -21.38 -14.28 12.09
N ARG A 25 -22.70 -14.32 12.36
CA ARG A 25 -23.72 -13.84 11.42
C ARG A 25 -23.50 -12.39 10.99
N SER A 26 -23.22 -11.48 11.93
CA SER A 26 -22.95 -10.06 11.65
C SER A 26 -21.86 -9.90 10.59
N THR A 27 -20.75 -10.62 10.76
CA THR A 27 -19.59 -10.54 9.87
C THR A 27 -19.88 -10.99 8.44
N VAL A 28 -20.77 -11.97 8.25
CA VAL A 28 -21.20 -12.43 6.92
C VAL A 28 -22.16 -11.41 6.31
N VAL A 29 -23.15 -10.95 7.07
CA VAL A 29 -24.15 -9.96 6.61
C VAL A 29 -23.48 -8.65 6.17
N ASP A 30 -22.57 -8.12 6.98
CA ASP A 30 -21.89 -6.85 6.67
C ASP A 30 -21.04 -6.94 5.40
N ARG A 31 -20.48 -8.11 5.10
CA ARG A 31 -19.69 -8.34 3.87
C ARG A 31 -20.55 -8.64 2.66
N VAL A 32 -21.66 -9.37 2.82
CA VAL A 32 -22.62 -9.64 1.74
C VAL A 32 -23.33 -8.35 1.31
N ASN A 33 -23.71 -7.49 2.27
CA ASN A 33 -24.33 -6.19 2.01
C ASN A 33 -23.32 -5.11 1.57
N GLY A 34 -22.03 -5.44 1.45
CA GLY A 34 -21.01 -4.50 0.99
C GLY A 34 -20.61 -3.41 2.00
N ARG A 35 -21.08 -3.45 3.25
CA ARG A 35 -20.67 -2.50 4.30
C ARG A 35 -19.20 -2.62 4.66
N VAL A 36 -18.65 -3.83 4.54
CA VAL A 36 -17.23 -4.11 4.77
C VAL A 36 -16.66 -4.74 3.51
N THR A 37 -15.74 -4.05 2.86
CA THR A 37 -14.97 -4.65 1.76
C THR A 37 -13.99 -5.67 2.33
N HIS A 38 -13.93 -6.83 1.67
CA HIS A 38 -12.90 -7.80 1.98
C HIS A 38 -11.55 -7.17 1.64
N SER A 39 -10.58 -7.22 2.56
CA SER A 39 -9.29 -6.52 2.52
C SER A 39 -9.30 -5.01 2.80
N ALA A 40 -10.37 -4.47 3.37
CA ALA A 40 -10.30 -3.13 3.97
C ALA A 40 -9.21 -3.12 5.06
N VAL A 41 -8.21 -2.24 4.90
CA VAL A 41 -7.18 -2.00 5.91
C VAL A 41 -7.56 -0.72 6.65
N SER A 42 -7.58 -0.77 7.97
CA SER A 42 -7.80 0.43 8.78
C SER A 42 -6.56 1.33 8.71
N GLY A 43 -6.76 2.63 8.46
CA GLY A 43 -5.69 3.63 8.46
C GLY A 43 -5.73 4.56 7.25
N PRO A 44 -4.73 5.46 7.15
CA PRO A 44 -4.58 6.35 6.00
C PRO A 44 -4.41 5.57 4.69
N GLY A 45 -4.95 6.11 3.61
CA GLY A 45 -4.78 5.54 2.27
C GLY A 45 -3.31 5.44 1.87
N GLN A 46 -3.02 4.53 0.95
CA GLN A 46 -1.68 4.39 0.37
C GLN A 46 -1.27 5.71 -0.31
N LEU A 47 -0.05 6.17 -0.03
CA LEU A 47 0.47 7.44 -0.55
C LEU A 47 1.02 7.32 -1.97
N LEU A 48 1.42 6.10 -2.36
CA LEU A 48 1.89 5.72 -3.68
C LEU A 48 0.96 4.62 -4.23
N SER A 49 0.83 4.52 -5.54
CA SER A 49 0.13 3.37 -6.12
C SER A 49 1.00 2.11 -6.02
N LYS A 50 0.37 0.94 -5.97
CA LYS A 50 1.06 -0.35 -5.93
C LYS A 50 2.08 -0.52 -7.06
N SER A 51 1.80 0.02 -8.25
CA SER A 51 2.73 0.03 -9.39
C SER A 51 4.06 0.71 -9.07
N ASP A 52 3.98 1.84 -8.39
CA ASP A 52 5.13 2.71 -8.14
C ASP A 52 5.95 2.15 -6.99
N GLU A 53 5.26 1.66 -5.95
CA GLU A 53 5.89 0.91 -4.85
C GLU A 53 6.66 -0.29 -5.39
N LEU A 54 6.09 -1.05 -6.35
CA LEU A 54 6.78 -2.18 -6.99
C LEU A 54 8.02 -1.74 -7.78
N SER A 55 7.93 -0.66 -8.57
CA SER A 55 9.07 -0.11 -9.30
C SER A 55 10.19 0.34 -8.37
N MET A 56 9.85 0.99 -7.26
CA MET A 56 10.83 1.38 -6.23
C MET A 56 11.50 0.16 -5.59
N VAL A 57 10.74 -0.88 -5.25
CA VAL A 57 11.30 -2.12 -4.68
C VAL A 57 12.27 -2.78 -5.66
N ARG A 58 11.90 -2.87 -6.94
CA ARG A 58 12.79 -3.41 -7.98
C ARG A 58 14.07 -2.60 -8.10
N TYR A 59 13.97 -1.27 -8.07
CA TYR A 59 15.14 -0.40 -8.09
C TYR A 59 16.04 -0.62 -6.86
N CYS A 60 15.46 -0.73 -5.65
CA CYS A 60 16.22 -1.06 -4.44
C CYS A 60 16.95 -2.40 -4.54
N GLN A 61 16.28 -3.43 -5.05
CA GLN A 61 16.87 -4.75 -5.25
C GLN A 61 17.99 -4.73 -6.29
N TYR A 62 17.78 -4.03 -7.39
CA TYR A 62 18.78 -3.84 -8.45
C TYR A 62 20.03 -3.13 -7.90
N MET A 63 19.86 -2.03 -7.19
CA MET A 63 20.97 -1.28 -6.61
C MET A 63 21.72 -2.11 -5.56
N ALA A 64 21.00 -2.88 -4.74
CA ALA A 64 21.61 -3.78 -3.77
C ALA A 64 22.44 -4.90 -4.43
N SER A 65 21.96 -5.50 -5.53
CA SER A 65 22.70 -6.55 -6.24
C SER A 65 23.97 -6.05 -6.94
N HIS A 66 24.02 -4.76 -7.28
CA HIS A 66 25.18 -4.12 -7.90
C HIS A 66 26.14 -3.50 -6.86
N GLY A 67 25.96 -3.79 -5.57
CA GLY A 67 26.87 -3.35 -4.51
C GLY A 67 26.64 -1.91 -4.02
N HIS A 68 25.52 -1.28 -4.40
CA HIS A 68 25.17 0.09 -4.03
C HIS A 68 23.80 0.16 -3.36
N PRO A 69 23.60 -0.42 -2.16
CA PRO A 69 22.30 -0.41 -1.49
C PRO A 69 21.85 1.03 -1.17
N LEU A 70 20.57 1.31 -1.41
CA LEU A 70 19.99 2.64 -1.18
C LEU A 70 19.83 2.92 0.32
N THR A 71 20.14 4.16 0.71
CA THR A 71 19.87 4.64 2.06
C THR A 71 18.40 5.01 2.24
N LYS A 72 17.93 4.99 3.49
CA LYS A 72 16.55 5.35 3.84
C LYS A 72 16.15 6.73 3.30
N SER A 73 17.03 7.72 3.36
CA SER A 73 16.79 9.07 2.85
C SER A 73 16.62 9.11 1.33
N GLN A 74 17.45 8.36 0.58
CA GLN A 74 17.35 8.25 -0.87
C GLN A 74 16.03 7.58 -1.30
N CYS A 75 15.61 6.53 -0.58
CA CYS A 75 14.31 5.90 -0.83
C CYS A 75 13.15 6.88 -0.62
N PHE A 76 13.18 7.68 0.44
CA PHE A 76 12.17 8.72 0.65
C PHE A 76 12.22 9.82 -0.41
N ALA A 77 13.42 10.25 -0.82
CA ALA A 77 13.58 11.26 -1.87
C ALA A 77 12.97 10.78 -3.20
N SER A 78 13.22 9.53 -3.58
CA SER A 78 12.61 8.89 -4.75
C SER A 78 11.09 8.78 -4.63
N GLY A 79 10.58 8.37 -3.46
CA GLY A 79 9.13 8.34 -3.24
C GLY A 79 8.50 9.74 -3.32
N THR A 80 9.20 10.78 -2.86
CA THR A 80 8.70 12.15 -2.97
C THR A 80 8.74 12.70 -4.38
N SER A 81 9.72 12.34 -5.21
CA SER A 81 9.76 12.77 -6.60
C SER A 81 8.59 12.18 -7.39
N ILE A 82 8.35 10.87 -7.24
CA ILE A 82 7.20 10.18 -7.87
C ILE A 82 5.87 10.82 -7.45
N ARG A 83 5.74 11.16 -6.18
CA ARG A 83 4.52 11.79 -5.66
C ARG A 83 4.32 13.23 -6.17
N ARG A 84 5.41 13.99 -6.31
CA ARG A 84 5.39 15.35 -6.85
C ARG A 84 5.07 15.39 -8.34
N GLU A 85 5.50 14.39 -9.11
CA GLU A 85 5.16 14.26 -10.53
C GLU A 85 3.65 14.14 -10.75
N ARG A 86 2.94 13.48 -9.82
CA ARG A 86 1.48 13.36 -9.87
C ARG A 86 0.77 14.62 -9.38
N ASP A 87 1.23 15.13 -8.23
CA ASP A 87 0.62 16.27 -7.57
C ASP A 87 1.74 17.20 -7.03
N PRO A 88 1.99 18.36 -7.69
CA PRO A 88 3.14 19.21 -7.38
C PRO A 88 3.09 19.85 -5.99
N ASN A 89 1.90 19.98 -5.40
CA ASN A 89 1.70 20.59 -4.08
C ASN A 89 1.66 19.56 -2.93
N THR A 90 2.11 18.33 -3.17
CA THR A 90 2.11 17.29 -2.12
C THR A 90 3.19 17.51 -1.06
N LYS A 91 2.83 17.20 0.19
CA LYS A 91 3.79 17.19 1.30
C LYS A 91 4.80 16.05 1.11
N PRO A 92 6.09 16.27 1.43
CA PRO A 92 7.11 15.23 1.34
C PRO A 92 6.83 14.08 2.31
N LEU A 93 7.30 12.87 1.95
CA LEU A 93 7.16 11.64 2.73
C LEU A 93 8.04 11.65 3.98
N SER A 94 9.21 12.27 3.90
CA SER A 94 10.07 12.52 5.05
C SER A 94 9.73 13.86 5.68
N ARG A 95 9.79 13.93 7.02
CA ARG A 95 9.89 15.20 7.72
C ARG A 95 11.24 15.78 7.32
N THR A 96 11.26 16.85 6.53
CA THR A 96 12.47 17.62 6.25
C THR A 96 12.96 18.22 7.58
N GLY A 97 13.68 17.41 8.37
CA GLY A 97 14.71 17.93 9.26
C GLY A 97 15.87 18.34 8.34
N GLY A 98 16.32 19.59 8.46
CA GLY A 98 17.34 20.16 7.60
C GLY A 98 18.65 19.33 7.55
N GLY A 99 19.39 19.54 6.46
CA GLY A 99 20.67 18.89 6.17
C GLY A 99 20.49 17.79 5.10
N THR A 100 21.05 17.87 3.91
CA THR A 100 22.13 18.71 3.35
C THR A 100 21.86 18.83 1.86
N SER A 101 21.77 20.05 1.35
CA SER A 101 21.97 20.36 -0.07
C SER A 101 23.44 20.09 -0.40
N ALA A 102 23.76 18.86 -0.80
CA ALA A 102 25.03 18.60 -1.47
C ALA A 102 24.90 19.11 -2.92
N SER A 103 25.07 20.42 -3.08
CA SER A 103 25.39 21.02 -4.37
C SER A 103 26.75 20.47 -4.81
N ILE A 104 26.74 19.45 -5.67
CA ILE A 104 27.94 19.05 -6.42
C ILE A 104 28.14 20.15 -7.46
N THR A 105 28.88 21.19 -7.10
CA THR A 105 29.49 22.10 -8.06
C THR A 105 30.61 21.31 -8.76
N MET A 106 30.38 20.98 -10.03
CA MET A 106 31.44 20.55 -10.94
C MET A 106 32.48 21.67 -11.02
N TRP A 107 33.73 21.35 -10.70
CA TRP A 107 34.88 22.16 -11.09
C TRP A 107 35.37 21.62 -12.43
N THR A 108 35.21 22.41 -13.48
CA THR A 108 35.95 22.33 -14.74
C THR A 108 36.50 23.71 -15.03
#